data_AF-A0A1M6KUD7-F1
#
_entry.id   AF-A0A1M6KUD7-F1
#
_cell.length_a   1.000
_cell.length_b   1.000
_cell.length_c   1.000
_cell.angle_alpha   90.00
_cell.angle_beta   90.00
_cell.angle_gamma   90.00
#
_symmetry.space_group_name_H-M   'P 1'
#
loop_
_entity.id
_entity.type
_entity.pdbx_description
1 polymer ?
#
loop_
_entity_poly.entity_id
_entity_poly.type
_entity_poly.pdbx_seq_one_letter_code
_entity_poly.pdbx_strand_id
1 'polypeptide(L)'
;MIITWFTDPSKGTFTEGSGKFSSYYQYDTETKKFVRIRLELGRQSSGSDLGETGAFFKNKRAVGFSSIDFIEKVAEYPDSDFTIDKSTGKLLLKGDPMSTTPTTGDNVVDMSPGQTKPHFGNSVASKAFLPPDIEPKHLSLIANNAIANGESESFTTKSVTGTQLSDALKGKVCDIMGVEDFNTISDADILKKLKSQIAEIKEELTTPSKKTIDSSLEDVDKLLSGIKEKMETDGIAPTEDFEDALEDLGKKVKAAKEASESGEGVKKAITDLESSRATLKEAVKTLSEAHQSTVDDLITGSDKAIETAQSASDEWERIDTEYQESEEASSIKEYEASIGNEEAEPVELK
;
A
#
# COMPACT_ATOMS: atom_id res chain seq x y z
N MET A 1 4.64 1.44 0.20
CA MET A 1 4.96 2.75 -0.42
C MET A 1 4.38 2.78 -1.83
N ILE A 2 3.71 3.87 -2.21
CA ILE A 2 3.26 4.04 -3.60
C ILE A 2 4.41 4.63 -4.41
N ILE A 3 4.66 4.07 -5.60
CA ILE A 3 5.59 4.62 -6.57
C ILE A 3 4.87 4.88 -7.89
N THR A 4 5.30 5.93 -8.59
CA THR A 4 4.77 6.29 -9.89
C THR A 4 5.89 6.53 -10.88
N TRP A 5 5.62 6.31 -12.16
CA TRP A 5 6.55 6.65 -13.23
C TRP A 5 5.83 6.83 -14.56
N PHE A 6 6.51 7.52 -15.48
CA PHE A 6 6.12 7.60 -16.88
C PHE A 6 7.07 6.77 -17.73
N THR A 7 6.60 6.29 -18.87
CA THR A 7 7.46 5.63 -19.85
C THR A 7 7.65 6.45 -21.11
N ASP A 8 8.84 6.34 -21.69
CA ASP A 8 9.25 7.07 -22.88
C ASP A 8 8.39 6.68 -24.09
N PRO A 9 7.66 7.64 -24.70
CA PRO A 9 6.88 7.39 -25.92
C PRO A 9 7.75 7.32 -27.19
N SER A 10 9.07 7.55 -27.11
CA SER A 10 9.96 7.92 -28.21
C SER A 10 10.91 6.84 -28.76
N LYS A 11 10.56 5.55 -28.70
CA LYS A 11 11.08 4.55 -29.68
C LYS A 11 10.53 4.85 -31.11
N GLY A 12 10.67 6.10 -31.57
CA GLY A 12 10.22 6.73 -32.82
C GLY A 12 10.02 8.24 -32.62
N THR A 13 10.87 9.04 -33.25
CA THR A 13 11.00 10.52 -33.18
C THR A 13 9.68 11.31 -33.17
N PHE A 14 9.60 12.30 -32.29
CA PHE A 14 8.49 13.26 -32.21
C PHE A 14 8.40 14.16 -33.45
N THR A 15 7.16 14.44 -33.85
CA THR A 15 6.75 15.57 -34.72
C THR A 15 5.45 16.12 -34.17
N GLU A 16 5.24 17.43 -34.31
CA GLU A 16 3.97 18.09 -34.01
C GLU A 16 2.83 17.38 -34.79
N GLY A 17 1.77 16.97 -34.09
CA GLY A 17 0.70 16.10 -34.63
C GLY A 17 0.87 14.59 -34.39
N SER A 18 1.92 14.14 -33.68
CA SER A 18 2.04 12.73 -33.29
C SER A 18 1.01 12.34 -32.21
N GLY A 19 0.35 11.19 -32.35
CA GLY A 19 -0.60 10.66 -31.36
C GLY A 19 0.01 9.86 -30.21
N LYS A 20 1.32 9.98 -29.95
CA LYS A 20 2.03 9.17 -28.97
C LYS A 20 2.18 9.92 -27.65
N PHE A 21 1.47 9.49 -26.60
CA PHE A 21 1.60 10.01 -25.23
C PHE A 21 2.33 9.03 -24.32
N SER A 22 2.92 9.56 -23.25
CA SER A 22 3.53 8.73 -22.19
C SER A 22 2.45 7.91 -21.48
N SER A 23 2.70 6.63 -21.25
CA SER A 23 1.88 5.88 -20.29
C SER A 23 2.30 6.27 -18.88
N TYR A 24 1.32 6.39 -17.99
CA TYR A 24 1.52 6.59 -16.55
C TYR A 24 1.36 5.26 -15.83
N TYR A 25 2.14 5.06 -14.78
CA TYR A 25 2.11 3.87 -13.97
C TYR A 25 2.06 4.27 -12.51
N GLN A 26 1.25 3.54 -11.75
CA GLN A 26 1.23 3.60 -10.30
C GLN A 26 1.31 2.17 -9.76
N TYR A 27 2.18 1.97 -8.79
CA TYR A 27 2.41 0.69 -8.17
C TYR A 27 2.55 0.86 -6.66
N ASP A 28 1.77 0.09 -5.93
CA ASP A 28 1.87 0.00 -4.49
C ASP A 28 2.81 -1.16 -4.13
N THR A 29 3.94 -0.84 -3.50
CA THR A 29 4.95 -1.84 -3.15
C THR A 29 4.48 -2.84 -2.10
N GLU A 30 3.43 -2.54 -1.34
CA GLU A 30 2.93 -3.42 -0.28
C GLU A 30 1.86 -4.32 -0.81
N THR A 31 0.82 -3.71 -1.37
CA THR A 31 -0.35 -4.43 -1.84
C THR A 31 -0.10 -5.10 -3.18
N LYS A 32 0.96 -4.68 -3.88
CA LYS A 32 1.29 -5.10 -5.24
C LYS A 32 0.16 -4.77 -6.23
N LYS A 33 -0.73 -3.84 -5.86
CA LYS A 33 -1.77 -3.27 -6.73
C LYS A 33 -1.05 -2.37 -7.75
N PHE A 34 -1.28 -2.64 -9.03
CA PHE A 34 -0.61 -1.99 -10.15
C PHE A 34 -1.65 -1.42 -11.09
N VAL A 35 -1.47 -0.17 -11.50
CA VAL A 35 -2.27 0.45 -12.56
C VAL A 35 -1.34 1.02 -13.61
N ARG A 36 -1.61 0.67 -14.86
CA ARG A 36 -1.09 1.38 -16.02
C ARG A 36 -2.20 2.22 -16.62
N ILE A 37 -2.04 3.54 -16.66
CA ILE A 37 -2.84 4.40 -17.51
C ILE A 37 -2.15 4.52 -18.87
N ARG A 38 -2.71 3.84 -19.86
CA ARG A 38 -2.18 3.81 -21.23
C ARG A 38 -2.77 4.96 -22.03
N LEU A 39 -1.90 5.83 -22.54
CA LEU A 39 -2.28 7.00 -23.33
C LEU A 39 -1.87 6.88 -24.81
N GLU A 40 -1.39 5.72 -25.25
CA GLU A 40 -0.94 5.48 -26.63
C GLU A 40 -2.12 5.44 -27.63
N LEU A 41 -2.15 6.35 -28.61
CA LEU A 41 -3.12 6.33 -29.70
C LEU A 41 -2.61 5.51 -30.90
N GLY A 42 -3.54 5.03 -31.73
CA GLY A 42 -3.23 4.34 -32.99
C GLY A 42 -2.56 2.98 -32.85
N ARG A 43 -2.49 2.42 -31.64
CA ARG A 43 -1.87 1.11 -31.37
C ARG A 43 -2.57 0.01 -32.16
N GLN A 44 -1.79 -0.81 -32.86
CA GLN A 44 -2.35 -1.96 -33.59
C GLN A 44 -2.94 -2.97 -32.60
N SER A 45 -4.13 -3.47 -32.92
CA SER A 45 -4.78 -4.47 -32.08
C SER A 45 -4.03 -5.80 -32.21
N SER A 46 -3.76 -6.47 -31.10
CA SER A 46 -3.07 -7.77 -31.08
C SER A 46 -3.71 -8.71 -30.06
N GLY A 47 -4.28 -9.81 -30.54
CA GLY A 47 -5.01 -10.76 -29.68
C GLY A 47 -6.14 -10.07 -28.93
N SER A 48 -6.06 -10.07 -27.59
CA SER A 48 -7.02 -9.41 -26.69
C SER A 48 -6.75 -7.91 -26.47
N ASP A 49 -5.63 -7.37 -26.95
CA ASP A 49 -5.34 -5.93 -26.89
C ASP A 49 -6.04 -5.23 -28.06
N LEU A 50 -7.12 -4.51 -27.78
CA LEU A 50 -7.84 -3.74 -28.81
C LEU A 50 -7.15 -2.42 -29.17
N GLY A 51 -6.07 -2.05 -28.47
CA GLY A 51 -5.33 -0.80 -28.64
C GLY A 51 -5.99 0.39 -27.94
N GLU A 52 -6.94 0.14 -27.05
CA GLU A 52 -7.67 1.17 -26.30
C GLU A 52 -6.78 1.91 -25.30
N THR A 53 -7.14 3.16 -25.03
CA THR A 53 -6.58 3.94 -23.91
C THR A 53 -7.43 3.67 -22.68
N GLY A 54 -6.81 3.63 -21.51
CA GLY A 54 -7.53 3.28 -20.28
C GLY A 54 -6.63 3.11 -19.07
N ALA A 55 -7.25 2.96 -17.91
CA ALA A 55 -6.60 2.50 -16.68
C ALA A 55 -6.69 0.97 -16.61
N PHE A 56 -5.54 0.31 -16.64
CA PHE A 56 -5.44 -1.15 -16.62
C PHE A 56 -4.93 -1.61 -15.26
N PHE A 57 -5.85 -2.03 -14.41
CA PHE A 57 -5.56 -2.56 -13.09
C PHE A 57 -5.09 -4.02 -13.15
N LYS A 58 -4.06 -4.33 -12.36
CA LYS A 58 -3.58 -5.68 -12.07
C LYS A 58 -3.35 -5.81 -10.57
N ASN A 59 -3.92 -6.86 -9.99
CA ASN A 59 -3.64 -7.24 -8.62
C ASN A 59 -2.41 -8.16 -8.56
N LYS A 60 -1.64 -8.08 -7.47
CA LYS A 60 -0.48 -8.93 -7.18
C LYS A 60 0.58 -8.89 -8.30
N ARG A 61 0.84 -7.73 -8.90
CA ARG A 61 1.87 -7.59 -9.94
C ARG A 61 3.23 -7.42 -9.26
N ALA A 62 4.23 -8.22 -9.63
CA ALA A 62 5.61 -7.94 -9.27
C ALA A 62 6.23 -7.04 -10.33
N VAL A 63 6.85 -5.94 -9.91
CA VAL A 63 7.50 -4.96 -10.80
C VAL A 63 8.97 -4.85 -10.41
N GLY A 64 9.85 -4.78 -11.40
CA GLY A 64 11.27 -4.53 -11.24
C GLY A 64 11.83 -3.63 -12.34
N PHE A 65 12.90 -2.91 -12.01
CA PHE A 65 13.58 -1.96 -12.90
C PHE A 65 15.02 -2.39 -13.16
N SER A 66 15.52 -2.13 -14.37
CA SER A 66 16.91 -2.40 -14.74
C SER A 66 17.35 -1.57 -15.94
N SER A 67 18.61 -1.15 -15.97
CA SER A 67 19.23 -0.51 -17.13
C SER A 67 19.44 -1.46 -18.33
N ILE A 68 19.16 -2.75 -18.20
CA ILE A 68 19.26 -3.74 -19.26
C ILE A 68 18.06 -3.61 -20.22
N ASP A 69 18.31 -3.45 -21.52
CA ASP A 69 17.26 -3.63 -22.55
C ASP A 69 17.07 -5.15 -22.81
N PHE A 70 16.13 -5.74 -22.07
CA PHE A 70 15.82 -7.17 -22.17
C PHE A 70 15.20 -7.57 -23.52
N ILE A 71 14.64 -6.62 -24.27
CA ILE A 71 14.09 -6.87 -25.61
C ILE A 71 15.24 -7.11 -26.59
N GLU A 72 16.29 -6.28 -26.51
CA GLU A 72 17.48 -6.44 -27.35
C GLU A 72 18.37 -7.61 -26.90
N LYS A 73 18.36 -7.92 -25.60
CA LYS A 73 19.21 -8.95 -24.98
C LYS A 73 18.49 -10.26 -24.62
N VAL A 74 17.40 -10.58 -25.32
CA VAL A 74 16.57 -11.77 -25.03
C VAL A 74 17.36 -13.09 -25.01
N ALA A 75 18.43 -13.20 -25.79
CA ALA A 75 19.29 -14.40 -25.80
C ALA A 75 20.16 -14.55 -24.54
N GLU A 76 20.49 -13.44 -23.87
CA GLU A 76 21.31 -13.40 -22.64
C GLU A 76 20.44 -13.52 -21.36
N TYR A 77 19.17 -13.13 -21.48
CA TYR A 77 18.17 -13.12 -20.41
C TYR A 77 16.86 -13.75 -20.91
N PRO A 78 16.80 -15.08 -21.06
CA PRO A 78 15.56 -15.78 -21.41
C PRO A 78 14.48 -15.57 -20.34
N ASP A 79 13.20 -15.70 -20.73
CA ASP A 79 12.04 -15.59 -19.82
C ASP A 79 12.17 -16.43 -18.55
N SER A 80 12.88 -17.58 -18.61
CA SER A 80 13.12 -18.48 -17.47
C SER A 80 13.97 -17.89 -16.36
N ASP A 81 14.71 -16.81 -16.62
CA ASP A 81 15.53 -16.14 -15.62
C ASP A 81 14.69 -15.27 -14.67
N PHE A 82 13.42 -15.02 -15.01
CA PHE A 82 12.53 -14.17 -14.24
C PHE A 82 11.61 -15.02 -13.37
N THR A 83 11.60 -14.75 -12.06
CA THR A 83 10.71 -15.41 -11.09
C THR A 83 10.15 -14.42 -10.08
N ILE A 84 9.12 -14.80 -9.34
CA ILE A 84 8.59 -14.02 -8.22
C ILE A 84 8.93 -14.73 -6.93
N ASP A 85 9.57 -14.02 -6.01
CA ASP A 85 9.83 -14.51 -4.67
C ASP A 85 8.50 -14.77 -3.94
N LYS A 86 8.29 -15.99 -3.45
CA LYS A 86 7.03 -16.39 -2.82
C LYS A 86 6.79 -15.74 -1.46
N SER A 87 7.85 -15.34 -0.77
CA SER A 87 7.79 -14.77 0.57
C SER A 87 7.61 -13.26 0.55
N THR A 88 8.26 -12.58 -0.40
CA THR A 88 8.28 -11.11 -0.48
C THR A 88 7.47 -10.53 -1.63
N GLY A 89 7.06 -11.37 -2.59
CA GLY A 89 6.38 -10.94 -3.81
C GLY A 89 7.25 -10.09 -4.75
N LYS A 90 8.57 -10.04 -4.54
CA LYS A 90 9.51 -9.26 -5.37
C LYS A 90 9.82 -10.00 -6.67
N LEU A 91 10.06 -9.23 -7.74
CA LEU A 91 10.55 -9.78 -9.00
C LEU A 91 12.05 -10.09 -8.88
N LEU A 92 12.43 -11.28 -9.31
CA LEU A 92 13.80 -11.77 -9.29
C LEU A 92 14.33 -11.95 -10.71
N LEU A 93 15.59 -11.60 -10.93
CA LEU A 93 16.37 -11.92 -12.12
C LEU A 93 17.49 -12.88 -11.73
N LYS A 94 17.51 -14.09 -12.28
CA LYS A 94 18.48 -15.15 -11.95
C LYS A 94 18.57 -15.46 -10.45
N GLY A 95 17.45 -15.25 -9.73
CA GLY A 95 17.34 -15.46 -8.28
C GLY A 95 17.63 -14.21 -7.43
N ASP A 96 18.16 -13.15 -8.02
CA ASP A 96 18.47 -11.90 -7.31
C ASP A 96 17.32 -10.89 -7.42
N PRO A 97 16.96 -10.18 -6.33
CA PRO A 97 15.88 -9.20 -6.37
C PRO A 97 16.22 -8.02 -7.29
N MET A 98 15.28 -7.69 -8.18
CA MET A 98 15.37 -6.51 -9.04
C MET A 98 15.11 -5.23 -8.24
N SER A 99 15.59 -4.09 -8.76
CA SER A 99 15.30 -2.77 -8.19
C SER A 99 13.79 -2.52 -8.17
N THR A 100 13.28 -1.95 -7.08
CA THR A 100 11.89 -1.47 -6.97
C THR A 100 11.77 0.03 -7.16
N THR A 101 12.88 0.73 -7.38
CA THR A 101 12.91 2.18 -7.57
C THR A 101 13.06 2.50 -9.06
N PRO A 102 12.13 3.25 -9.65
CA PRO A 102 12.22 3.65 -11.05
C PRO A 102 13.34 4.69 -11.22
N THR A 103 14.30 4.41 -12.09
CA THR A 103 15.32 5.39 -12.51
C THR A 103 15.12 5.72 -13.98
N THR A 104 15.26 6.98 -14.37
CA THR A 104 15.22 7.38 -15.79
C THR A 104 16.13 6.50 -16.63
N GLY A 105 15.59 5.97 -17.73
CA GLY A 105 16.30 5.07 -18.66
C GLY A 105 16.22 3.59 -18.28
N ASP A 106 15.81 3.23 -17.06
CA ASP A 106 15.59 1.84 -16.70
C ASP A 106 14.42 1.26 -17.49
N ASN A 107 14.57 0.03 -17.97
CA ASN A 107 13.49 -0.77 -18.51
C ASN A 107 12.67 -1.38 -17.38
N VAL A 108 11.36 -1.39 -17.59
CA VAL A 108 10.40 -1.94 -16.65
C VAL A 108 10.17 -3.41 -16.99
N VAL A 109 10.23 -4.26 -15.98
CA VAL A 109 9.83 -5.66 -16.09
C VAL A 109 8.72 -5.91 -15.08
N ASP A 110 7.63 -6.50 -15.54
CA ASP A 110 6.52 -6.82 -14.66
C ASP A 110 5.90 -8.19 -14.95
N MET A 111 5.48 -8.87 -13.89
CA MET A 111 4.99 -10.24 -13.99
C MET A 111 3.92 -10.52 -12.93
N SER A 112 2.92 -11.33 -13.26
CA SER A 112 1.94 -11.82 -12.29
C SER A 112 2.31 -13.21 -11.80
N PRO A 113 1.95 -13.58 -10.55
CA PRO A 113 2.12 -14.93 -10.03
C PRO A 113 1.57 -15.99 -10.99
N GLY A 114 2.37 -17.03 -11.24
CA GLY A 114 2.01 -18.13 -12.13
C GLY A 114 2.26 -17.86 -13.62
N GLN A 115 2.66 -16.64 -14.01
CA GLN A 115 3.12 -16.40 -15.37
C GLN A 115 4.53 -16.95 -15.57
N THR A 116 4.80 -17.47 -16.76
CA THR A 116 6.11 -17.96 -17.19
C THR A 116 6.81 -17.01 -18.17
N LYS A 117 6.17 -15.87 -18.47
CA LYS A 117 6.66 -14.87 -19.40
C LYS A 117 6.56 -13.50 -18.74
N PRO A 118 7.67 -12.82 -18.46
CA PRO A 118 7.64 -11.45 -18.00
C PRO A 118 7.10 -10.53 -19.12
N HIS A 119 6.47 -9.43 -18.72
CA HIS A 119 6.19 -8.32 -19.62
C HIS A 119 7.36 -7.33 -19.54
N PHE A 120 7.87 -6.93 -20.71
CA PHE A 120 8.90 -5.92 -20.84
C PHE A 120 8.25 -4.61 -21.28
N GLY A 121 8.16 -3.67 -20.35
CA GLY A 121 7.65 -2.33 -20.59
C GLY A 121 8.67 -1.44 -21.29
N ASN A 122 8.19 -0.26 -21.72
CA ASN A 122 9.06 0.81 -22.20
C ASN A 122 9.91 1.36 -21.04
N SER A 123 11.03 2.01 -21.37
CA SER A 123 11.93 2.59 -20.39
C SER A 123 11.28 3.76 -19.64
N VAL A 124 11.67 3.96 -18.39
CA VAL A 124 11.25 5.09 -17.55
C VAL A 124 11.72 6.39 -18.18
N ALA A 125 10.81 7.35 -18.33
CA ALA A 125 11.08 8.66 -18.90
C ALA A 125 11.45 9.68 -17.82
N SER A 126 12.35 10.61 -18.16
CA SER A 126 12.61 11.81 -17.36
C SER A 126 11.56 12.90 -17.55
N LYS A 127 10.74 12.82 -18.62
CA LYS A 127 9.68 13.78 -18.91
C LYS A 127 8.43 13.07 -19.38
N ALA A 128 7.28 13.50 -18.87
CA ALA A 128 5.98 13.03 -19.31
C ALA A 128 5.47 13.87 -20.48
N PHE A 129 5.03 13.22 -21.53
CA PHE A 129 4.30 13.85 -22.63
C PHE A 129 2.82 13.48 -22.52
N LEU A 130 1.99 14.44 -22.12
CA LEU A 130 0.60 14.23 -21.75
C LEU A 130 -0.36 14.91 -22.73
N PRO A 131 -1.62 14.45 -22.81
CA PRO A 131 -2.67 15.19 -23.51
C PRO A 131 -2.82 16.62 -22.96
N PRO A 132 -3.30 17.58 -23.77
CA PRO A 132 -3.47 18.96 -23.34
C PRO A 132 -4.27 19.08 -22.03
N ASP A 133 -3.84 19.96 -21.13
CA ASP A 133 -4.44 20.24 -19.82
C ASP A 133 -4.53 19.03 -18.86
N ILE A 134 -3.87 17.91 -19.18
CA ILE A 134 -3.74 16.77 -18.29
C ILE A 134 -2.39 16.84 -17.58
N GLU A 135 -2.43 16.70 -16.26
CA GLU A 135 -1.29 16.73 -15.36
C GLU A 135 -1.18 15.41 -14.60
N PRO A 136 -0.01 15.07 -14.02
CA PRO A 136 0.18 13.83 -13.27
C PRO A 136 -0.85 13.62 -12.14
N LYS A 137 -1.19 14.66 -11.37
CA LYS A 137 -2.25 14.63 -10.34
C LYS A 137 -3.60 14.08 -10.83
N HIS A 138 -4.00 14.38 -12.07
CA HIS A 138 -5.24 13.85 -12.67
C HIS A 138 -5.14 12.34 -12.90
N LEU A 139 -3.97 11.88 -13.32
CA LEU A 139 -3.69 10.46 -13.54
C LEU A 139 -3.59 9.69 -12.22
N SER A 140 -3.01 10.29 -11.17
CA SER A 140 -3.00 9.72 -9.81
C SER A 140 -4.42 9.53 -9.28
N LEU A 141 -5.33 10.51 -9.47
CA LEU A 141 -6.75 10.37 -9.08
C LEU A 141 -7.42 9.18 -9.76
N ILE A 142 -7.21 9.05 -11.07
CA ILE A 142 -7.75 7.95 -11.88
C ILE A 142 -7.16 6.61 -11.46
N ALA A 143 -5.85 6.54 -11.20
CA ALA A 143 -5.18 5.33 -10.78
C ALA A 143 -5.64 4.88 -9.39
N ASN A 144 -5.74 5.79 -8.42
CA ASN A 144 -6.32 5.51 -7.10
C ASN A 144 -7.75 4.99 -7.21
N ASN A 145 -8.58 5.57 -8.09
CA ASN A 145 -9.94 5.09 -8.31
C ASN A 145 -9.97 3.66 -8.88
N ALA A 146 -9.10 3.35 -9.85
CA ALA A 146 -8.98 1.98 -10.38
C ALA A 146 -8.48 0.98 -9.32
N ILE A 147 -7.57 1.40 -8.43
CA ILE A 147 -7.08 0.60 -7.30
C ILE A 147 -8.21 0.32 -6.29
N ALA A 148 -8.97 1.34 -5.92
CA ALA A 148 -10.07 1.23 -4.97
C ALA A 148 -11.19 0.30 -5.49
N ASN A 149 -11.53 0.41 -6.77
CA ASN A 149 -12.54 -0.44 -7.40
C ASN A 149 -12.00 -1.84 -7.77
N GLY A 150 -10.68 -2.01 -7.88
CA GLY A 150 -10.07 -3.25 -8.33
C GLY A 150 -10.36 -3.59 -9.80
N GLU A 151 -10.62 -2.58 -10.62
CA GLU A 151 -11.15 -2.73 -11.99
C GLU A 151 -10.32 -1.98 -13.03
N SER A 152 -10.31 -2.52 -14.25
CA SER A 152 -9.76 -1.82 -15.43
C SER A 152 -10.88 -1.06 -16.14
N GLU A 153 -10.57 0.11 -16.68
CA GLU A 153 -11.52 0.93 -17.42
C GLU A 153 -10.89 1.43 -18.73
N SER A 154 -11.63 1.28 -19.84
CA SER A 154 -11.26 1.88 -21.12
C SER A 154 -11.91 3.25 -21.25
N PHE A 155 -11.13 4.26 -21.61
CA PHE A 155 -11.61 5.64 -21.80
C PHE A 155 -12.02 5.89 -23.23
N THR A 156 -11.20 5.46 -24.19
CA THR A 156 -11.44 5.73 -25.61
C THR A 156 -10.92 4.59 -26.49
N THR A 157 -11.44 4.54 -27.72
CA THR A 157 -10.90 3.67 -28.77
C THR A 157 -9.57 4.21 -29.30
N LYS A 158 -8.77 3.36 -29.95
CA LYS A 158 -7.44 3.74 -30.48
C LYS A 158 -7.42 4.86 -31.54
N SER A 159 -8.55 5.19 -32.15
CA SER A 159 -8.63 6.10 -33.31
C SER A 159 -9.01 7.54 -32.96
N VAL A 160 -9.06 7.89 -31.68
CA VAL A 160 -9.37 9.25 -31.23
C VAL A 160 -8.18 10.20 -31.40
N THR A 161 -8.44 11.50 -31.38
CA THR A 161 -7.40 12.55 -31.34
C THR A 161 -6.88 12.78 -29.92
N GLY A 162 -5.75 13.48 -29.77
CA GLY A 162 -5.23 13.88 -28.47
C GLY A 162 -6.20 14.75 -27.66
N THR A 163 -6.95 15.63 -28.32
CA THR A 163 -8.00 16.44 -27.68
C THR A 163 -9.14 15.56 -27.18
N GLN A 164 -9.62 14.61 -27.98
CA GLN A 164 -10.68 13.69 -27.56
C GLN A 164 -10.24 12.79 -26.39
N LEU A 165 -8.97 12.40 -26.34
CA LEU A 165 -8.40 11.71 -25.19
C LEU A 165 -8.36 12.60 -23.95
N SER A 166 -7.93 13.86 -24.09
CA SER A 166 -7.94 14.85 -23.00
C SER A 166 -9.36 15.04 -22.45
N ASP A 167 -10.35 15.25 -23.32
CA ASP A 167 -11.75 15.43 -22.92
C ASP A 167 -12.29 14.21 -22.15
N ALA A 168 -11.94 12.99 -22.59
CA ALA A 168 -12.31 11.76 -21.89
C ALA A 168 -11.66 11.67 -20.50
N LEU A 169 -10.38 12.03 -20.38
CA LEU A 169 -9.67 12.03 -19.08
C LEU A 169 -10.24 13.09 -18.14
N LYS A 170 -10.53 14.31 -18.63
CA LYS A 170 -11.20 15.36 -17.86
C LYS A 170 -12.57 14.89 -17.37
N GLY A 171 -13.35 14.24 -18.24
CA GLY A 171 -14.63 13.63 -17.86
C GLY A 171 -14.47 12.60 -16.73
N LYS A 172 -13.43 11.77 -16.77
CA LYS A 172 -13.14 10.82 -15.68
C LYS A 172 -12.77 11.50 -14.37
N VAL A 173 -11.98 12.58 -14.43
CA VAL A 173 -11.69 13.39 -13.24
C VAL A 173 -12.98 13.99 -12.68
N CYS A 174 -13.83 14.56 -13.53
CA CYS A 174 -15.15 15.07 -13.14
C CYS A 174 -16.03 14.00 -12.47
N ASP A 175 -16.11 12.80 -13.04
CA ASP A 175 -16.84 11.66 -12.48
C ASP A 175 -16.35 11.31 -11.06
N ILE A 176 -15.02 11.21 -10.88
CA ILE A 176 -14.39 10.88 -9.59
C ILE A 176 -14.61 12.00 -8.55
N MET A 177 -14.59 13.25 -9.01
CA MET A 177 -14.76 14.44 -8.19
C MET A 177 -16.24 14.75 -7.90
N GLY A 178 -17.18 14.16 -8.64
CA GLY A 178 -18.62 14.41 -8.52
C GLY A 178 -19.03 15.82 -8.99
N VAL A 179 -18.39 16.34 -10.05
CA VAL A 179 -18.68 17.67 -10.62
C VAL A 179 -18.91 17.59 -12.12
N GLU A 180 -19.57 18.60 -12.72
CA GLU A 180 -19.89 18.62 -14.16
C GLU A 180 -18.83 19.31 -15.02
N ASP A 181 -18.08 20.28 -14.48
CA ASP A 181 -17.10 21.07 -15.23
C ASP A 181 -15.70 20.94 -14.62
N PHE A 182 -14.77 20.43 -15.43
CA PHE A 182 -13.37 20.23 -15.07
C PHE A 182 -12.70 21.53 -14.60
N ASN A 183 -13.06 22.67 -15.20
CA ASN A 183 -12.42 23.96 -14.89
C ASN A 183 -12.85 24.53 -13.52
N THR A 184 -13.83 23.91 -12.86
CA THR A 184 -14.24 24.28 -11.50
C THR A 184 -13.42 23.58 -10.42
N ILE A 185 -12.60 22.60 -10.80
CA ILE A 185 -11.80 21.79 -9.87
C ILE A 185 -10.50 22.53 -9.57
N SER A 186 -10.26 22.85 -8.30
CA SER A 186 -9.00 23.42 -7.86
C SER A 186 -7.98 22.36 -7.44
N ASP A 187 -6.70 22.72 -7.40
CA ASP A 187 -5.65 21.87 -6.83
C ASP A 187 -5.93 21.48 -5.37
N ALA A 188 -6.58 22.36 -4.60
CA ALA A 188 -6.99 22.06 -3.23
C ALA A 188 -8.05 20.96 -3.18
N ASP A 189 -8.99 20.94 -4.13
CA ASP A 189 -10.00 19.90 -4.24
C ASP A 189 -9.37 18.56 -4.63
N ILE A 190 -8.45 18.58 -5.61
CA ILE A 190 -7.70 17.39 -6.04
C ILE A 190 -6.88 16.82 -4.88
N LEU A 191 -6.12 17.66 -4.18
CA LEU A 191 -5.30 17.24 -3.05
C LEU A 191 -6.16 16.60 -1.95
N LYS A 192 -7.30 17.23 -1.62
CA LYS A 192 -8.24 16.68 -0.65
C LYS A 192 -8.76 15.31 -1.07
N LYS A 193 -9.11 15.13 -2.35
CA LYS A 193 -9.62 13.85 -2.86
C LYS A 193 -8.53 12.77 -2.88
N LEU A 194 -7.30 13.12 -3.30
CA LEU A 194 -6.15 12.22 -3.28
C LEU A 194 -5.85 11.72 -1.85
N LYS A 195 -5.80 12.63 -0.87
CA LYS A 195 -5.62 12.28 0.55
C LYS A 195 -6.72 11.36 1.07
N SER A 196 -7.99 11.63 0.71
CA SER A 196 -9.12 10.76 1.05
C SER A 196 -8.95 9.35 0.49
N GLN A 197 -8.57 9.22 -0.78
CA GLN A 197 -8.34 7.91 -1.41
C GLN A 197 -7.19 7.15 -0.76
N ILE A 198 -6.10 7.84 -0.38
CA ILE A 198 -5.00 7.21 0.35
C ILE A 198 -5.44 6.73 1.74
N ALA A 199 -6.20 7.55 2.47
CA ALA A 199 -6.74 7.15 3.78
C ALA A 199 -7.66 5.92 3.68
N GLU A 200 -8.51 5.86 2.65
CA GLU A 200 -9.36 4.69 2.36
C GLU A 200 -8.53 3.43 2.06
N ILE A 201 -7.48 3.56 1.25
CA ILE A 201 -6.54 2.46 0.98
C ILE A 201 -5.84 2.01 2.27
N LYS A 202 -5.36 2.95 3.09
CA LYS A 202 -4.68 2.67 4.37
C LYS A 202 -5.60 1.88 5.30
N GLU A 203 -6.84 2.32 5.46
CA GLU A 203 -7.84 1.66 6.32
C GLU A 203 -8.14 0.22 5.86
N GLU A 204 -8.24 -0.02 4.54
CA GLU A 204 -8.40 -1.38 3.99
C GLU A 204 -7.25 -2.31 4.44
N LEU A 205 -6.02 -1.77 4.50
CA LEU A 205 -4.82 -2.53 4.83
C LEU A 205 -4.62 -2.73 6.33
N THR A 206 -5.04 -1.80 7.17
CA THR A 206 -4.92 -1.92 8.63
C THR A 206 -6.06 -2.73 9.25
N THR A 207 -7.22 -2.83 8.59
CA THR A 207 -8.40 -3.58 9.08
C THR A 207 -8.08 -5.02 9.56
N PRO A 208 -7.30 -5.85 8.84
CA PRO A 208 -6.93 -7.19 9.32
C PRO A 208 -6.09 -7.17 10.59
N SER A 209 -5.15 -6.22 10.71
CA SER A 209 -4.34 -6.02 11.91
C SER A 209 -5.21 -5.59 13.09
N LYS A 210 -6.14 -4.64 12.89
CA LYS A 210 -7.14 -4.23 13.88
C LYS A 210 -7.90 -5.41 14.45
N LYS A 211 -8.50 -6.22 13.58
CA LYS A 211 -9.26 -7.41 13.99
C LYS A 211 -8.40 -8.41 14.78
N THR A 212 -7.14 -8.57 14.39
CA THR A 212 -6.20 -9.47 15.06
C THR A 212 -5.85 -8.97 16.46
N ILE A 213 -5.62 -7.65 16.60
CA ILE A 213 -5.38 -6.99 17.88
C ILE A 213 -6.61 -7.12 18.78
N ASP A 214 -7.79 -6.75 18.29
CA ASP A 214 -9.04 -6.78 19.08
C ASP A 214 -9.33 -8.20 19.61
N SER A 215 -9.21 -9.22 18.77
CA SER A 215 -9.37 -10.62 19.20
C SER A 215 -8.33 -11.03 20.24
N SER A 216 -7.09 -10.58 20.10
CA SER A 216 -6.03 -10.90 21.06
C SER A 216 -6.28 -10.21 22.41
N LEU A 217 -6.76 -8.96 22.39
CA LEU A 217 -7.10 -8.21 23.59
C LEU A 217 -8.32 -8.79 24.32
N GLU A 218 -9.30 -9.34 23.60
CA GLU A 218 -10.40 -10.11 24.22
C GLU A 218 -9.89 -11.34 24.96
N ASP A 219 -8.89 -12.04 24.44
CA ASP A 219 -8.33 -13.21 25.10
C ASP A 219 -7.54 -12.81 26.35
N VAL A 220 -6.78 -11.72 26.32
CA VAL A 220 -6.12 -11.18 27.53
C VAL A 220 -7.15 -10.76 28.58
N ASP A 221 -8.27 -10.16 28.18
CA ASP A 221 -9.35 -9.72 29.08
C ASP A 221 -10.07 -10.91 29.76
N LYS A 222 -10.29 -12.01 29.02
CA LYS A 222 -10.78 -13.27 29.59
C LYS A 222 -9.80 -13.84 30.61
N LEU A 223 -8.50 -13.74 30.36
CA LEU A 223 -7.47 -14.22 31.30
C LEU A 223 -7.44 -13.38 32.57
N LEU A 224 -7.54 -12.05 32.48
CA LEU A 224 -7.70 -11.17 33.64
C LEU A 224 -8.92 -11.57 34.49
N SER A 225 -10.03 -11.85 33.84
CA SER A 225 -11.26 -12.31 34.52
C SER A 225 -11.06 -13.68 35.18
N GLY A 226 -10.40 -14.61 34.51
CA GLY A 226 -10.08 -15.94 35.04
C GLY A 226 -9.12 -15.92 36.22
N ILE A 227 -8.13 -15.02 36.22
CA ILE A 227 -7.24 -14.83 37.38
C ILE A 227 -8.04 -14.35 38.58
N LYS A 228 -8.90 -13.34 38.42
CA LYS A 228 -9.74 -12.81 39.50
C LYS A 228 -10.69 -13.87 40.06
N GLU A 229 -11.39 -14.60 39.20
CA GLU A 229 -12.29 -15.68 39.61
C GLU A 229 -11.54 -16.78 40.38
N LYS A 230 -10.33 -17.12 39.92
CA LYS A 230 -9.52 -18.15 40.56
C LYS A 230 -9.02 -17.71 41.93
N MET A 231 -8.66 -16.43 42.09
CA MET A 231 -8.30 -15.86 43.38
C MET A 231 -9.45 -15.93 44.38
N GLU A 232 -10.67 -15.58 43.94
CA GLU A 232 -11.87 -15.67 44.78
C GLU A 232 -12.20 -17.12 45.16
N THR A 233 -12.15 -18.04 44.19
CA THR A 233 -12.55 -19.44 44.37
C THR A 233 -11.57 -20.21 45.25
N ASP A 234 -10.27 -19.98 45.08
CA ASP A 234 -9.22 -20.67 45.83
C ASP A 234 -8.87 -19.97 47.16
N GLY A 235 -9.49 -18.81 47.44
CA GLY A 235 -9.21 -18.03 48.65
C GLY A 235 -7.78 -17.48 48.68
N ILE A 236 -7.24 -17.14 47.50
CA ILE A 236 -5.91 -16.54 47.37
C ILE A 236 -5.99 -15.14 47.99
N ALA A 237 -5.22 -14.90 49.05
CA ALA A 237 -4.97 -13.56 49.56
C ALA A 237 -3.75 -13.00 48.80
N PRO A 238 -3.95 -12.17 47.76
CA PRO A 238 -2.84 -11.60 47.00
C PRO A 238 -2.02 -10.63 47.87
N THR A 239 -0.76 -10.45 47.50
CA THR A 239 0.05 -9.35 48.03
C THR A 239 -0.35 -8.05 47.33
N GLU A 240 -0.09 -6.90 47.97
CA GLU A 240 -0.29 -5.57 47.37
C GLU A 240 0.40 -5.47 45.99
N ASP A 241 1.64 -5.92 45.87
CA ASP A 241 2.39 -5.94 44.60
C ASP A 241 1.69 -6.72 43.47
N PHE A 242 0.96 -7.80 43.81
CA PHE A 242 0.24 -8.61 42.83
C PHE A 242 -1.08 -7.94 42.41
N GLU A 243 -1.81 -7.37 43.37
CA GLU A 243 -3.04 -6.61 43.08
C GLU A 243 -2.74 -5.41 42.19
N ASP A 244 -1.68 -4.66 42.50
CA ASP A 244 -1.23 -3.50 41.72
C ASP A 244 -0.85 -3.90 40.29
N ALA A 245 -0.09 -4.98 40.12
CA ALA A 245 0.30 -5.47 38.79
C ALA A 245 -0.91 -5.97 37.98
N LEU A 246 -1.88 -6.61 38.63
CA LEU A 246 -3.11 -7.06 37.98
C LEU A 246 -4.00 -5.88 37.56
N GLU A 247 -4.11 -4.85 38.40
CA GLU A 247 -4.84 -3.63 38.08
C GLU A 247 -4.17 -2.86 36.94
N ASP A 248 -2.83 -2.72 36.96
CA ASP A 248 -2.09 -2.09 35.88
C ASP A 248 -2.30 -2.82 34.55
N LEU A 249 -2.24 -4.16 34.55
CA LEU A 249 -2.50 -4.95 33.34
C LEU A 249 -3.90 -4.67 32.78
N GLY A 250 -4.92 -4.62 33.64
CA GLY A 250 -6.27 -4.24 33.24
C GLY A 250 -6.36 -2.83 32.63
N LYS A 251 -5.63 -1.86 33.20
CA LYS A 251 -5.53 -0.50 32.63
C LYS A 251 -4.86 -0.52 31.25
N LYS A 252 -3.80 -1.32 31.06
CA LYS A 252 -3.10 -1.43 29.77
C LYS A 252 -3.95 -2.11 28.71
N VAL A 253 -4.74 -3.13 29.05
CA VAL A 253 -5.69 -3.75 28.11
C VAL A 253 -6.70 -2.71 27.62
N LYS A 254 -7.25 -1.90 28.53
CA LYS A 254 -8.19 -0.83 28.17
C LYS A 254 -7.54 0.22 27.26
N ALA A 255 -6.33 0.66 27.59
CA ALA A 255 -5.59 1.62 26.76
C ALA A 255 -5.26 1.05 25.37
N ALA A 256 -4.92 -0.23 25.27
CA ALA A 256 -4.68 -0.90 23.99
C ALA A 256 -5.95 -1.01 23.13
N LYS A 257 -7.12 -1.27 23.75
CA LYS A 257 -8.42 -1.24 23.05
C LYS A 257 -8.73 0.15 22.51
N GLU A 258 -8.58 1.19 23.34
CA GLU A 258 -8.79 2.59 22.93
C GLU A 258 -7.85 2.99 21.78
N ALA A 259 -6.59 2.57 21.82
CA ALA A 259 -5.62 2.81 20.74
C ALA A 259 -5.99 2.07 19.44
N SER A 260 -6.43 0.81 19.52
CA SER A 260 -6.90 0.04 18.35
C SER A 260 -8.14 0.67 17.70
N GLU A 261 -9.03 1.22 18.53
CA GLU A 261 -10.23 1.92 18.06
C GLU A 261 -9.90 3.22 17.34
N SER A 262 -9.01 4.05 17.89
CA SER A 262 -8.61 5.33 17.30
C SER A 262 -7.59 5.20 16.16
N GLY A 263 -6.81 4.11 16.14
CA GLY A 263 -5.66 3.93 15.26
C GLY A 263 -4.40 4.67 15.72
N GLU A 264 -4.46 5.43 16.81
CA GLU A 264 -3.35 6.23 17.31
C GLU A 264 -2.56 5.50 18.40
N GLY A 265 -1.23 5.43 18.25
CA GLY A 265 -0.34 4.91 19.29
C GLY A 265 -0.49 3.42 19.60
N VAL A 266 -1.08 2.64 18.67
CA VAL A 266 -1.37 1.21 18.81
C VAL A 266 -0.15 0.41 19.29
N LYS A 267 0.98 0.52 18.60
CA LYS A 267 2.20 -0.23 18.94
C LYS A 267 2.73 0.10 20.34
N LYS A 268 2.72 1.37 20.71
CA LYS A 268 3.12 1.80 22.06
C LYS A 268 2.21 1.19 23.12
N ALA A 269 0.89 1.21 22.90
CA ALA A 269 -0.07 0.65 23.85
C ALA A 269 0.11 -0.87 24.01
N ILE A 270 0.38 -1.60 22.93
CA ILE A 270 0.67 -3.04 22.97
C ILE A 270 2.02 -3.34 23.65
N THR A 271 3.03 -2.49 23.44
CA THR A 271 4.33 -2.60 24.14
C THR A 271 4.20 -2.35 25.65
N ASP A 272 3.39 -1.36 26.03
CA ASP A 272 3.08 -1.06 27.44
C ASP A 272 2.30 -2.23 28.09
N LEU A 273 1.37 -2.86 27.34
CA LEU A 273 0.65 -4.05 27.76
C LEU A 273 1.59 -5.23 28.05
N GLU A 274 2.53 -5.51 27.14
CA GLU A 274 3.53 -6.55 27.33
C GLU A 274 4.40 -6.30 28.58
N SER A 275 4.81 -5.05 28.78
CA SER A 275 5.61 -4.65 29.95
C SER A 275 4.85 -4.88 31.27
N SER A 276 3.55 -4.57 31.28
CA SER A 276 2.67 -4.83 32.42
C SER A 276 2.46 -6.32 32.68
N ARG A 277 2.31 -7.14 31.62
CA ARG A 277 2.24 -8.60 31.72
C ARG A 277 3.52 -9.18 32.35
N ALA A 278 4.69 -8.72 31.90
CA ALA A 278 5.97 -9.14 32.47
C ALA A 278 6.07 -8.79 33.96
N THR A 279 5.56 -7.62 34.35
CA THR A 279 5.49 -7.20 35.75
C THR A 279 4.57 -8.11 36.57
N LEU A 280 3.39 -8.45 36.04
CA LEU A 280 2.48 -9.41 36.69
C LEU A 280 3.13 -10.78 36.87
N LYS A 281 3.87 -11.27 35.87
CA LYS A 281 4.59 -12.54 35.95
C LYS A 281 5.67 -12.56 37.04
N GLU A 282 6.33 -11.43 37.27
CA GLU A 282 7.26 -11.31 38.41
C GLU A 282 6.51 -11.23 39.74
N ALA A 283 5.40 -10.49 39.80
CA ALA A 283 4.58 -10.38 41.00
C ALA A 283 3.93 -11.73 41.39
N VAL A 284 3.65 -12.63 40.46
CA VAL A 284 3.16 -13.99 40.77
C VAL A 284 4.10 -14.75 41.71
N LYS A 285 5.41 -14.48 41.66
CA LYS A 285 6.41 -15.13 42.53
C LYS A 285 6.28 -14.74 44.01
N THR A 286 5.47 -13.74 44.34
CA THR A 286 5.17 -13.37 45.75
C THR A 286 4.05 -14.23 46.35
N LEU A 287 3.31 -14.97 45.52
CA LEU A 287 2.25 -15.88 45.96
C LEU A 287 2.84 -17.19 46.54
N SER A 288 2.00 -17.94 47.26
CA SER A 288 2.37 -19.30 47.70
C SER A 288 2.58 -20.23 46.49
N GLU A 289 3.49 -21.21 46.59
CA GLU A 289 3.86 -22.12 45.48
C GLU A 289 2.65 -22.77 44.78
N ALA A 290 1.62 -23.18 45.53
CA ALA A 290 0.42 -23.78 44.97
C ALA A 290 -0.43 -22.80 44.13
N HIS A 291 -0.49 -21.54 44.57
CA HIS A 291 -1.20 -20.47 43.85
C HIS A 291 -0.37 -19.95 42.68
N GLN A 292 0.96 -19.91 42.83
CA GLN A 292 1.89 -19.49 41.80
C GLN A 292 1.69 -20.31 40.53
N SER A 293 1.74 -21.65 40.64
CA SER A 293 1.58 -22.54 39.48
C SER A 293 0.26 -22.32 38.74
N THR A 294 -0.82 -22.06 39.49
CA THR A 294 -2.16 -21.86 38.91
C THR A 294 -2.24 -20.56 38.11
N VAL A 295 -1.69 -19.48 38.66
CA VAL A 295 -1.72 -18.17 37.99
C VAL A 295 -0.70 -18.10 36.85
N ASP A 296 0.48 -18.73 37.01
CA ASP A 296 1.51 -18.82 35.97
C ASP A 296 0.99 -19.53 34.71
N ASP A 297 0.20 -20.59 34.87
CA ASP A 297 -0.42 -21.30 33.74
C ASP A 297 -1.39 -20.39 32.96
N LEU A 298 -2.19 -19.57 33.68
CA LEU A 298 -3.10 -18.60 33.06
C LEU A 298 -2.33 -17.49 32.33
N ILE A 299 -1.29 -16.93 32.95
CA ILE A 299 -0.46 -15.88 32.34
C ILE A 299 0.26 -16.42 31.11
N THR A 300 0.82 -17.63 31.19
CA THR A 300 1.49 -18.26 30.05
C THR A 300 0.52 -18.49 28.89
N GLY A 301 -0.77 -18.71 29.18
CA GLY A 301 -1.84 -18.73 28.17
C GLY A 301 -2.02 -17.40 27.42
N SER A 302 -1.62 -16.26 28.00
CA SER A 302 -1.68 -14.93 27.37
C SER A 302 -0.52 -14.62 26.44
N ASP A 303 0.62 -15.31 26.59
CA ASP A 303 1.88 -15.00 25.88
C ASP A 303 1.63 -14.97 24.36
N LYS A 304 0.96 -16.00 23.84
CA LYS A 304 0.65 -16.09 22.40
C LYS A 304 -0.30 -14.98 21.92
N ALA A 305 -1.26 -14.57 22.74
CA ALA A 305 -2.18 -13.49 22.39
C ALA A 305 -1.44 -12.16 22.27
N ILE A 306 -0.56 -11.85 23.23
CA ILE A 306 0.21 -10.61 23.22
C ILE A 306 1.25 -10.62 22.09
N GLU A 307 1.95 -11.72 21.84
CA GLU A 307 2.86 -11.88 20.68
C GLU A 307 2.14 -11.66 19.34
N THR A 308 0.90 -12.17 19.24
CA THR A 308 0.05 -12.00 18.06
C THR A 308 -0.36 -10.53 17.90
N ALA A 309 -0.76 -9.86 18.98
CA ALA A 309 -1.10 -8.44 18.98
C ALA A 309 0.12 -7.57 18.63
N GLN A 310 1.31 -7.91 19.13
CA GLN A 310 2.56 -7.23 18.80
C GLN A 310 2.85 -7.28 17.31
N SER A 311 2.84 -8.49 16.75
CA SER A 311 3.08 -8.70 15.30
C SER A 311 2.09 -7.93 14.44
N ALA A 312 0.81 -7.91 14.84
CA ALA A 312 -0.21 -7.13 14.13
C ALA A 312 -0.03 -5.61 14.29
N SER A 313 0.41 -5.15 15.47
CA SER A 313 0.70 -3.73 15.71
C SER A 313 1.94 -3.23 14.96
N ASP A 314 2.94 -4.09 14.76
CA ASP A 314 4.11 -3.79 13.93
C ASP A 314 3.71 -3.64 12.46
N GLU A 315 2.86 -4.53 11.96
CA GLU A 315 2.33 -4.44 10.60
C GLU A 315 1.48 -3.18 10.41
N TRP A 316 0.63 -2.84 11.39
CA TRP A 316 -0.12 -1.59 11.37
C TRP A 316 0.81 -0.37 11.29
N GLU A 317 1.78 -0.25 12.21
CA GLU A 317 2.69 0.90 12.24
C GLU A 317 3.50 1.02 10.94
N ARG A 318 3.93 -0.11 10.37
CA ARG A 318 4.60 -0.15 9.07
C ARG A 318 3.72 0.44 7.98
N ILE A 319 2.47 -0.01 7.87
CA ILE A 319 1.50 0.55 6.91
C ILE A 319 1.31 2.04 7.18
N ASP A 320 1.08 2.45 8.42
CA ASP A 320 0.83 3.85 8.78
C ASP A 320 1.99 4.76 8.34
N THR A 321 3.22 4.36 8.65
CA THR A 321 4.45 5.06 8.27
C THR A 321 4.58 5.21 6.76
N GLU A 322 4.20 4.19 5.99
CA GLU A 322 4.39 4.18 4.53
C GLU A 322 3.43 5.08 3.75
N TYR A 323 2.27 5.42 4.32
CA TYR A 323 1.30 6.33 3.68
C TYR A 323 1.26 7.71 4.35
N GLN A 324 1.95 7.90 5.48
CA GLN A 324 1.92 9.14 6.27
C GLN A 324 2.26 10.38 5.44
N GLU A 325 3.34 10.36 4.66
CA GLU A 325 3.77 11.52 3.87
C GLU A 325 2.71 11.95 2.84
N SER A 326 2.09 10.98 2.16
CA SER A 326 1.02 11.25 1.19
C SER A 326 -0.26 11.74 1.86
N GLU A 327 -0.59 11.21 3.04
CA GLU A 327 -1.77 11.62 3.81
C GLU A 327 -1.60 13.01 4.42
N GLU A 328 -0.39 13.37 4.85
CA GLU A 328 -0.07 14.64 5.50
C GLU A 328 0.31 15.76 4.50
N ALA A 329 0.54 15.44 3.23
CA ALA A 329 0.90 16.39 2.18
C ALA A 329 0.04 17.67 2.22
N SER A 330 0.72 18.83 2.21
CA SER A 330 0.11 20.16 2.28
C SER A 330 -0.10 20.79 0.89
N SER A 331 0.50 20.20 -0.14
CA SER A 331 0.35 20.61 -1.54
C SER A 331 0.37 19.40 -2.49
N ILE A 332 -0.10 19.59 -3.73
CA ILE A 332 0.01 18.57 -4.79
C ILE A 332 1.48 18.16 -5.02
N LYS A 333 2.40 19.13 -4.99
CA LYS A 333 3.82 18.87 -5.19
C LYS A 333 4.39 17.95 -4.11
N GLU A 334 4.03 18.17 -2.85
CA GLU A 334 4.43 17.28 -1.74
C GLU A 334 3.82 15.89 -1.88
N TYR A 335 2.54 15.81 -2.25
CA TYR A 335 1.88 14.53 -2.52
C TYR A 335 2.59 13.75 -3.64
N GLU A 336 2.86 14.40 -4.77
CA GLU A 336 3.54 13.81 -5.92
C GLU A 336 4.96 13.35 -5.56
N ALA A 337 5.70 14.15 -4.80
CA ALA A 337 7.03 13.76 -4.30
C ALA A 337 6.95 12.51 -3.40
N SER A 338 5.97 12.43 -2.50
CA SER A 338 5.80 11.28 -1.60
C SER A 338 5.51 9.96 -2.32
N ILE A 339 4.96 10.02 -3.53
CA ILE A 339 4.68 8.84 -4.37
C ILE A 339 5.72 8.62 -5.49
N GLY A 340 6.91 9.23 -5.33
CA GLY A 340 8.05 9.05 -6.22
C GLY A 340 7.95 9.76 -7.57
N ASN A 341 7.04 10.74 -7.72
CA ASN A 341 6.94 11.56 -8.92
C ASN A 341 7.88 12.78 -8.80
N GLU A 342 9.19 12.55 -8.80
CA GLU A 342 10.18 13.64 -8.82
C GLU A 342 10.41 14.16 -10.26
N GLU A 343 9.99 15.40 -10.51
CA GLU A 343 10.41 16.27 -11.62
C GLU A 343 10.19 15.79 -13.07
N ALA A 344 9.04 15.19 -13.39
CA ALA A 344 8.59 15.20 -14.78
C ALA A 344 8.00 16.59 -15.12
N GLU A 345 8.83 17.55 -15.53
CA GLU A 345 8.31 18.83 -16.04
C GLU A 345 7.42 18.58 -17.27
N PRO A 346 6.13 18.97 -17.23
CA PRO A 346 5.26 18.86 -18.39
C PRO A 346 5.78 19.75 -19.51
N VAL A 347 5.95 19.18 -20.71
CA VAL A 347 6.30 19.98 -21.89
C VAL A 347 5.00 20.48 -22.52
N GLU A 348 4.68 21.75 -22.30
CA GLU A 348 3.59 22.43 -23.02
C GLU A 348 3.88 22.41 -24.52
N LEU A 349 2.90 21.97 -25.31
CA LEU A 349 2.89 22.18 -26.74
C LEU A 349 2.58 23.67 -26.98
N LYS A 350 3.53 24.39 -27.59
CA LYS A 350 3.26 25.73 -28.14
C LYS A 350 2.49 25.65 -29.44
#